data_AF-A0A267G3Q8-F1
#
_entry.id   AF-A0A267G3Q8-F1
#
_cell.length_a   1.000
_cell.length_b   1.000
_cell.length_c   1.000
_cell.angle_alpha   90.00
_cell.angle_beta   90.00
_cell.angle_gamma   90.00
#
_symmetry.space_group_name_H-M   'P 1'
#
loop_
_entity.id
_entity.type
_entity.pdbx_description
1 polymer ?
#
loop_
_entity_poly.entity_id
_entity_poly.type
_entity_poly.pdbx_seq_one_letter_code
_entity_poly.pdbx_strand_id
1 'polypeptide(L)'
;RIPAAVELSYSFSNSHPNTHASMSWQSWVDNMLAYPGVNIAAIYGVDGSVWAKSPSCNPNPAEVTALIAGLGKSSAGEFTGFNFQGLRFMTIRLIDGEIDGRSGQSSLSAMKSSQCVVIGGYIDPADGSAPETAGSQKVNFAVAKVKEALANAGY
;
A
#
# COMPACT_ATOMS: atom_id res chain seq x y z
N ARG A 1 -21.26 -52.83 -31.23
CA ARG A 1 -22.34 -51.82 -31.23
C ARG A 1 -22.08 -50.94 -30.00
N ILE A 2 -21.87 -49.64 -30.25
CA ILE A 2 -21.27 -48.55 -29.43
C ILE A 2 -22.15 -48.18 -28.20
N PRO A 3 -21.74 -47.38 -27.16
CA PRO A 3 -20.43 -46.93 -26.62
C PRO A 3 -20.21 -47.30 -25.12
N ALA A 4 -18.98 -47.45 -24.60
CA ALA A 4 -18.08 -46.40 -24.08
C ALA A 4 -18.76 -45.36 -23.15
N ALA A 5 -18.96 -45.74 -21.88
CA ALA A 5 -19.35 -44.80 -20.83
C ALA A 5 -18.15 -43.92 -20.45
N VAL A 6 -18.29 -42.62 -20.69
CA VAL A 6 -17.36 -41.57 -20.29
C VAL A 6 -17.46 -41.42 -18.76
N GLU A 7 -16.45 -41.88 -18.02
CA GLU A 7 -16.27 -41.43 -16.64
C GLU A 7 -15.83 -39.97 -16.66
N LEU A 8 -16.78 -39.08 -16.37
CA LEU A 8 -16.50 -37.71 -15.98
C LEU A 8 -15.86 -37.74 -14.58
N SER A 9 -14.54 -37.88 -14.52
CA SER A 9 -13.78 -37.56 -13.32
C SER A 9 -13.89 -36.06 -13.07
N TYR A 10 -14.91 -35.64 -12.33
CA TYR A 10 -14.94 -34.33 -11.69
C TYR A 10 -13.85 -34.32 -10.62
N SER A 11 -12.64 -33.97 -11.02
CA SER A 11 -11.59 -33.57 -10.10
C SER A 11 -12.05 -32.26 -9.46
N PHE A 12 -12.69 -32.33 -8.30
CA PHE A 12 -12.77 -31.19 -7.40
C PHE A 12 -11.33 -30.87 -6.99
N SER A 13 -10.70 -29.97 -7.73
CA SER A 13 -9.47 -29.32 -7.31
C SER A 13 -9.82 -28.50 -6.09
N ASN A 14 -9.67 -29.13 -4.92
CA ASN A 14 -9.76 -28.46 -3.64
C ASN A 14 -8.47 -27.65 -3.46
N SER A 15 -8.26 -26.64 -4.32
CA SER A 15 -7.32 -25.58 -4.04
C SER A 15 -7.94 -24.71 -2.95
N HIS A 16 -7.84 -25.19 -1.71
CA HIS A 16 -7.71 -24.28 -0.60
C HIS A 16 -6.26 -23.81 -0.64
N PRO A 17 -5.95 -22.60 -1.12
CA PRO A 17 -4.65 -22.04 -0.83
C PRO A 17 -4.60 -21.81 0.68
N ASN A 18 -4.07 -22.79 1.41
CA ASN A 18 -3.30 -22.50 2.61
C ASN A 18 -2.02 -21.80 2.14
N THR A 19 -2.16 -20.55 1.69
CA THR A 19 -1.02 -19.70 1.35
C THR A 19 -0.53 -19.10 2.65
N HIS A 20 0.44 -19.79 3.28
CA HIS A 20 1.56 -19.05 3.85
C HIS A 20 1.99 -18.05 2.77
N ALA A 21 1.88 -16.75 3.08
CA ALA A 21 2.35 -15.68 2.23
C ALA A 21 3.72 -16.06 1.66
N SER A 22 3.79 -16.30 0.35
CA SER A 22 5.09 -16.36 -0.34
C SER A 22 5.79 -15.06 0.01
N MET A 23 7.02 -15.11 0.55
CA MET A 23 7.83 -13.94 0.91
C MET A 23 8.25 -13.14 -0.33
N SER A 24 7.26 -12.55 -1.00
CA SER A 24 7.41 -11.71 -2.17
C SER A 24 6.95 -10.31 -1.82
N TRP A 25 7.54 -9.30 -2.46
CA TRP A 25 7.14 -7.90 -2.30
C TRP A 25 5.64 -7.68 -2.50
N GLN A 26 5.03 -8.45 -3.40
CA GLN A 26 3.59 -8.37 -3.66
C GLN A 26 2.76 -8.84 -2.46
N SER A 27 3.19 -9.88 -1.75
CA SER A 27 2.44 -10.36 -0.59
C SER A 27 2.41 -9.36 0.56
N TRP A 28 3.45 -8.53 0.72
CA TRP A 28 3.43 -7.40 1.67
C TRP A 28 2.42 -6.32 1.27
N VAL A 29 2.29 -6.04 -0.03
CA VAL A 29 1.28 -5.12 -0.57
C VAL A 29 -0.13 -5.70 -0.37
N ASP A 30 -0.34 -6.97 -0.69
CA ASP A 30 -1.64 -7.63 -0.52
C ASP A 30 -2.05 -7.68 0.97
N ASN A 31 -1.09 -7.91 1.87
CA ASN A 31 -1.31 -7.82 3.32
C ASN A 31 -1.73 -6.40 3.74
N MET A 32 -1.16 -5.33 3.17
CA MET A 32 -1.61 -3.96 3.44
C MET A 32 -3.06 -3.73 2.97
N LEU A 33 -3.42 -4.22 1.78
CA LEU A 33 -4.78 -4.08 1.23
C LEU A 33 -5.83 -4.85 2.04
N ALA A 34 -5.43 -5.88 2.77
CA ALA A 34 -6.33 -6.61 3.66
C ALA A 34 -6.73 -5.79 4.90
N TYR A 35 -6.02 -4.70 5.23
CA TYR A 35 -6.39 -3.84 6.35
C TYR A 35 -7.60 -2.95 6.02
N PRO A 36 -8.54 -2.79 6.97
CA PRO A 36 -9.70 -1.95 6.76
C PRO A 36 -9.28 -0.48 6.58
N GLY A 37 -9.78 0.15 5.53
CA GLY A 37 -9.47 1.54 5.21
C GLY A 37 -8.18 1.72 4.43
N VAL A 38 -7.62 0.67 3.82
CA VAL A 38 -6.55 0.77 2.81
C VAL A 38 -7.11 0.28 1.48
N ASN A 39 -7.03 1.09 0.43
CA ASN A 39 -7.44 0.68 -0.93
C ASN A 39 -6.32 0.85 -1.98
N ILE A 40 -5.21 1.47 -1.57
CA ILE A 40 -3.98 1.54 -2.34
C ILE A 40 -2.81 1.17 -1.43
N ALA A 41 -1.86 0.41 -1.98
CA ALA A 41 -0.63 0.08 -1.28
C ALA A 41 0.51 -0.07 -2.29
N ALA A 42 1.72 0.27 -1.88
CA ALA A 42 2.92 0.10 -2.68
C ALA A 42 4.19 0.05 -1.82
N ILE A 43 5.21 -0.59 -2.37
CA ILE A 43 6.56 -0.63 -1.83
C ILE A 43 7.49 -0.15 -2.94
N TYR A 44 8.27 0.87 -2.60
CA TYR A 44 9.29 1.45 -3.48
C TYR A 44 10.68 1.26 -2.87
N GLY A 45 11.71 1.17 -3.69
CA GLY A 45 13.07 1.37 -3.24
C GLY A 45 13.28 2.82 -2.80
N VAL A 46 14.30 3.07 -1.97
CA VAL A 46 14.70 4.43 -1.58
C VAL A 46 15.14 5.31 -2.76
N ASP A 47 15.41 4.71 -3.92
CA ASP A 47 15.71 5.35 -5.20
C ASP A 47 14.46 5.70 -6.03
N GLY A 48 13.28 5.28 -5.60
CA GLY A 48 12.02 5.44 -6.33
C GLY A 48 11.69 4.30 -7.30
N SER A 49 12.49 3.23 -7.32
CA SER A 49 12.17 2.01 -8.09
C SER A 49 10.92 1.33 -7.53
N VAL A 50 10.05 0.81 -8.41
CA VAL A 50 8.84 0.08 -7.99
C VAL A 50 9.25 -1.34 -7.61
N TRP A 51 8.99 -1.77 -6.37
CA TRP A 51 9.22 -3.16 -5.93
C TRP A 51 7.93 -3.97 -5.94
N ALA A 52 6.83 -3.38 -5.48
CA ALA A 52 5.48 -3.93 -5.62
C ALA A 52 4.44 -2.82 -5.48
N LYS A 53 3.27 -3.00 -6.08
CA LYS A 53 2.16 -2.05 -5.94
C LYS A 53 0.82 -2.69 -6.23
N SER A 54 -0.22 -2.19 -5.57
CA SER A 54 -1.60 -2.58 -5.86
C SER A 54 -2.02 -2.09 -7.25
N PRO A 55 -2.94 -2.78 -7.96
CA PRO A 55 -3.43 -2.32 -9.27
C PRO A 55 -4.00 -0.90 -9.26
N SER A 56 -4.64 -0.52 -8.15
CA SER A 56 -5.22 0.82 -7.93
C SER A 56 -4.19 1.89 -7.55
N CYS A 57 -2.90 1.53 -7.44
CA CYS A 57 -1.82 2.45 -7.09
C CYS A 57 -1.01 2.80 -8.33
N ASN A 58 -1.30 3.97 -8.93
CA ASN A 58 -0.58 4.44 -10.11
C ASN A 58 -0.13 5.91 -10.01
N PRO A 59 0.75 6.26 -9.06
CA PRO A 59 1.28 7.62 -8.96
C PRO A 59 2.25 7.92 -10.09
N ASN A 60 2.39 9.20 -10.41
CA ASN A 60 3.42 9.66 -11.34
C ASN A 60 4.81 9.44 -10.69
N PRO A 61 5.82 8.92 -11.42
CA PRO A 61 7.17 8.78 -10.88
C PRO A 61 7.73 10.04 -10.22
N ALA A 62 7.43 11.23 -10.75
CA ALA A 62 7.87 12.49 -10.14
C ALA A 62 7.22 12.75 -8.77
N GLU A 63 5.98 12.31 -8.56
CA GLU A 63 5.29 12.39 -7.27
C GLU A 63 5.95 11.47 -6.24
N VAL A 64 6.32 10.25 -6.66
CA VAL A 64 7.04 9.29 -5.80
C VAL A 64 8.38 9.87 -5.37
N THR A 65 9.18 10.40 -6.31
CA THR A 65 10.47 11.02 -5.98
C THR A 65 10.31 12.21 -5.02
N ALA A 66 9.30 13.05 -5.23
CA ALA A 66 9.01 14.17 -4.34
C ALA A 66 8.62 13.70 -2.93
N LEU A 67 7.80 12.65 -2.82
CA LEU A 67 7.40 12.05 -1.55
C LEU A 67 8.62 11.45 -0.81
N ILE A 68 9.47 10.70 -1.51
CA ILE A 68 10.70 10.12 -0.94
C ILE A 68 11.65 11.23 -0.45
N ALA A 69 11.80 12.32 -1.22
CA ALA A 69 12.58 13.47 -0.79
C ALA A 69 11.95 14.16 0.45
N GLY A 70 10.62 14.21 0.52
CA GLY A 70 9.86 14.74 1.65
C GLY A 70 10.09 13.94 2.94
N LEU A 71 10.21 12.61 2.85
CA LEU A 71 10.56 11.75 3.99
C LEU A 71 11.95 12.04 4.58
N GLY A 72 12.83 12.72 3.83
CA GLY A 72 14.13 13.19 4.33
C GLY A 72 14.09 14.52 5.08
N LYS A 73 12.91 15.14 5.26
CA LYS A 73 12.75 16.42 5.95
C LYS A 73 12.47 16.22 7.44
N SER A 74 12.81 17.24 8.24
CA SER A 74 12.76 17.14 9.70
C SER A 74 11.41 17.55 10.31
N SER A 75 10.55 18.24 9.56
CA SER A 75 9.27 18.71 10.07
C SER A 75 8.22 18.92 8.98
N ALA A 76 6.94 18.83 9.35
CA ALA A 76 5.82 19.05 8.43
C ALA A 76 5.81 20.47 7.83
N GLY A 77 6.43 21.45 8.50
CA GLY A 77 6.57 22.82 8.00
C GLY A 77 7.50 22.93 6.78
N GLU A 78 8.45 22.01 6.62
CA GLU A 78 9.35 21.96 5.45
C GLU A 78 8.72 21.26 4.24
N PHE A 79 7.67 20.46 4.48
CA PHE A 79 6.99 19.67 3.46
C PHE A 79 5.49 19.70 3.70
N THR A 80 4.88 20.87 3.52
CA THR A 80 3.50 21.17 3.93
C THR A 80 2.43 20.44 3.12
N GLY A 81 2.73 20.06 1.88
CA GLY A 81 1.83 19.27 1.06
C GLY A 81 2.49 18.73 -0.19
N PHE A 82 1.97 17.62 -0.69
CA PHE A 82 2.53 16.84 -1.78
C PHE A 82 1.42 16.27 -2.66
N ASN A 83 1.75 15.86 -3.88
CA ASN A 83 0.81 15.23 -4.78
C ASN A 83 1.07 13.73 -4.82
N PHE A 84 0.01 12.93 -4.92
CA PHE A 84 0.08 11.50 -5.11
C PHE A 84 -1.14 11.03 -5.91
N GLN A 85 -0.91 10.35 -7.05
CA GLN A 85 -1.96 9.99 -8.01
C GLN A 85 -2.77 11.20 -8.52
N GLY A 86 -2.12 12.36 -8.68
CA GLY A 86 -2.79 13.60 -9.08
C GLY A 86 -3.65 14.25 -7.99
N LEU A 87 -3.77 13.66 -6.80
CA LEU A 87 -4.46 14.25 -5.65
C LEU A 87 -3.46 15.01 -4.76
N ARG A 88 -3.81 16.24 -4.36
CA ARG A 88 -2.99 17.03 -3.42
C ARG A 88 -3.32 16.66 -1.98
N PHE A 89 -2.32 16.18 -1.25
CA PHE A 89 -2.37 15.89 0.18
C PHE A 89 -1.70 17.01 0.98
N MET A 90 -2.28 17.31 2.14
CA MET A 90 -1.67 18.15 3.16
C MET A 90 -0.99 17.26 4.19
N THR A 91 0.25 17.58 4.53
CA THR A 91 1.02 16.85 5.54
C THR A 91 0.49 17.17 6.93
N ILE A 92 0.09 16.15 7.68
CA ILE A 92 -0.40 16.27 9.05
C ILE A 92 0.73 15.92 10.04
N ARG A 93 1.52 14.90 9.70
CA ARG A 93 2.64 14.44 10.51
C ARG A 93 3.83 14.19 9.60
N LEU A 94 5.00 14.64 10.03
CA LEU A 94 6.28 14.29 9.44
C LEU A 94 7.30 14.17 10.56
N ILE A 95 7.72 12.95 10.86
CA ILE A 95 8.67 12.64 11.94
C ILE A 95 9.43 11.36 11.59
N ASP A 96 10.75 11.36 11.78
CA ASP A 96 11.62 10.19 11.65
C ASP A 96 11.43 9.36 10.37
N GLY A 97 11.25 10.04 9.23
CA GLY A 97 11.04 9.36 7.94
C GLY A 97 9.66 8.71 7.81
N GLU A 98 8.67 9.18 8.57
CA GLU A 98 7.27 8.83 8.45
C GLU A 98 6.47 10.09 8.11
N ILE A 99 5.64 10.01 7.08
CA ILE A 99 4.73 11.08 6.68
C ILE A 99 3.30 10.56 6.68
N ASP A 100 2.39 11.36 7.23
CA ASP A 100 0.95 11.16 7.11
C ASP A 100 0.34 12.37 6.42
N GLY A 101 -0.39 12.12 5.35
CA GLY A 101 -1.09 13.12 4.55
C GLY A 101 -2.59 12.88 4.53
N ARG A 102 -3.35 13.96 4.37
CA ARG A 102 -4.81 13.90 4.16
C ARG A 102 -5.25 14.84 3.05
N SER A 103 -6.29 14.43 2.33
CA SER A 103 -7.00 15.24 1.35
C SER A 103 -8.49 14.91 1.39
N GLY A 104 -9.29 15.77 2.03
CA GLY A 104 -10.71 15.48 2.27
C GLY A 104 -10.92 14.19 3.06
N GLN A 105 -11.55 13.19 2.45
CA GLN A 105 -11.72 11.83 2.99
C GLN A 105 -10.59 10.87 2.62
N SER A 106 -9.68 11.28 1.74
CA SER A 106 -8.49 10.50 1.37
C SER A 106 -7.40 10.65 2.43
N SER A 107 -6.67 9.57 2.70
CA SER A 107 -5.51 9.56 3.59
C SER A 107 -4.36 8.76 2.99
N LEU A 108 -3.13 9.14 3.29
CA LEU A 108 -1.93 8.46 2.82
C LEU A 108 -0.92 8.43 3.97
N SER A 109 -0.31 7.27 4.20
CA SER A 109 0.83 7.14 5.10
C SER A 109 2.00 6.54 4.31
N ALA A 110 3.18 7.17 4.42
CA ALA A 110 4.40 6.62 3.87
C ALA A 110 5.49 6.57 4.95
N MET A 111 6.18 5.45 5.03
CA MET A 111 7.21 5.20 6.04
C MET A 111 8.47 4.67 5.35
N LYS A 112 9.59 5.31 5.63
CA LYS A 112 10.91 4.89 5.18
C LYS A 112 11.44 3.78 6.08
N SER A 113 11.94 2.71 5.47
CA SER A 113 12.81 1.69 6.08
C SER A 113 14.26 1.89 5.63
N SER A 114 15.14 0.94 5.96
CA SER A 114 16.55 1.01 5.61
C SER A 114 16.78 0.93 4.10
N GLN A 115 16.01 0.11 3.39
CA GLN A 115 16.19 -0.14 1.94
C GLN A 115 14.97 0.23 1.09
N CYS A 116 13.81 0.42 1.69
CA CYS A 116 12.56 0.66 0.99
C CYS A 116 11.70 1.75 1.64
N VAL A 117 10.66 2.17 0.92
CA VAL A 117 9.60 3.05 1.38
C VAL A 117 8.28 2.31 1.22
N VAL A 118 7.56 2.17 2.33
CA VAL A 118 6.25 1.52 2.41
C VAL A 118 5.19 2.60 2.33
N ILE A 119 4.25 2.47 1.40
CA ILE A 119 3.17 3.42 1.17
C ILE A 119 1.84 2.69 1.26
N GLY A 120 0.95 3.21 2.10
CA GLY A 120 -0.44 2.78 2.18
C GLY A 120 -1.36 3.99 2.12
N GLY A 121 -2.55 3.80 1.58
CA GLY A 121 -3.51 4.90 1.48
C GLY A 121 -4.94 4.44 1.29
N TYR A 122 -5.80 5.40 1.56
CA TYR A 122 -7.18 5.41 1.14
C TYR A 122 -7.38 6.59 0.18
N ILE A 123 -7.68 6.30 -1.08
CA ILE A 123 -8.15 7.31 -2.03
C ILE A 123 -9.66 7.21 -2.11
N ASP A 124 -10.35 8.28 -1.77
CA ASP A 124 -11.80 8.33 -1.83
C ASP A 124 -12.29 8.13 -3.27
N PRO A 125 -13.14 7.13 -3.55
CA PRO A 125 -13.75 6.98 -4.87
C PRO A 125 -14.62 8.21 -5.17
N ALA A 126 -14.66 8.61 -6.45
CA ALA A 126 -15.36 9.82 -6.88
C ALA A 126 -16.88 9.77 -6.71
N ASP A 127 -17.44 8.60 -6.37
CA ASP A 127 -18.85 8.40 -6.05
C ASP A 127 -19.22 8.86 -4.62
N GLY A 128 -18.22 9.24 -3.81
CA GLY A 128 -18.42 9.76 -2.46
C GLY A 128 -18.91 8.70 -1.47
N SER A 129 -18.78 7.41 -1.78
CA SER A 129 -19.18 6.31 -0.90
C SER A 129 -18.13 6.02 0.19
N ALA A 130 -17.41 7.05 0.65
CA ALA A 130 -16.36 6.92 1.65
C ALA A 130 -16.93 6.24 2.91
N PRO A 131 -16.39 5.08 3.34
CA PRO A 131 -16.75 4.57 4.65
C PRO A 131 -16.23 5.55 5.70
N GLU A 132 -17.00 5.81 6.77
CA GLU A 132 -16.54 6.59 7.95
C GLU A 132 -15.21 6.07 8.53
N THR A 133 -14.87 4.82 8.20
CA THR A 133 -13.66 4.10 8.57
C THR A 133 -12.40 4.51 7.80
N ALA A 134 -12.46 5.39 6.78
CA ALA A 134 -11.32 5.90 5.99
C ALA A 134 -10.34 6.82 6.75
N GLY A 135 -10.23 6.66 8.08
CA GLY A 135 -9.40 7.48 8.94
C GLY A 135 -7.91 7.18 8.79
N SER A 136 -7.09 8.24 8.81
CA SER A 136 -5.62 8.21 8.72
C SER A 136 -4.95 7.26 9.72
N GLN A 137 -5.57 7.02 10.89
CA GLN A 137 -5.03 6.11 11.92
C GLN A 137 -4.96 4.65 11.45
N LYS A 138 -5.94 4.17 10.67
CA LYS A 138 -5.97 2.78 10.21
C LYS A 138 -4.94 2.53 9.12
N VAL A 139 -4.80 3.48 8.20
CA VAL A 139 -3.77 3.46 7.16
C VAL A 139 -2.38 3.46 7.81
N ASN A 140 -2.13 4.39 8.75
CA ASN A 140 -0.86 4.45 9.46
C ASN A 140 -0.53 3.13 10.18
N PHE A 141 -1.52 2.54 10.86
CA PHE A 141 -1.33 1.25 11.55
C PHE A 141 -0.94 0.11 10.59
N ALA A 142 -1.60 0.02 9.42
CA ALA A 142 -1.29 -0.99 8.41
C ALA A 142 0.14 -0.83 7.86
N VAL A 143 0.53 0.41 7.53
CA VAL A 143 1.88 0.73 7.04
C VAL A 143 2.93 0.46 8.11
N ALA A 144 2.67 0.84 9.37
CA ALA A 144 3.57 0.58 10.49
C ALA A 144 3.80 -0.92 10.70
N LYS A 145 2.74 -1.75 10.62
CA LYS A 145 2.85 -3.20 10.76
C LYS A 145 3.70 -3.83 9.68
N VAL A 146 3.55 -3.39 8.43
CA VAL A 146 4.35 -3.92 7.32
C VAL A 146 5.79 -3.39 7.38
N LYS A 147 6.00 -2.12 7.72
CA LYS A 147 7.34 -1.58 7.99
C LYS A 147 8.08 -2.38 9.07
N GLU A 148 7.43 -2.64 10.20
CA GLU A 148 7.99 -3.43 11.30
C GLU A 148 8.34 -4.86 10.85
N ALA A 149 7.46 -5.50 10.08
CA ALA A 149 7.70 -6.84 9.56
C ALA A 149 8.83 -6.90 8.52
N LEU A 150 8.96 -5.86 7.68
CA LEU A 150 10.08 -5.71 6.75
C LEU A 150 11.41 -5.48 7.48
N ALA A 151 11.40 -4.63 8.51
CA ALA A 151 12.58 -4.42 9.35
C ALA A 151 13.03 -5.71 10.05
N ASN A 152 12.08 -6.50 10.57
CA ASN A 152 12.36 -7.82 11.15
C ASN A 152 12.89 -8.83 10.13
N ALA A 153 12.52 -8.68 8.85
CA ALA A 153 13.05 -9.47 7.74
C ALA A 153 14.40 -8.96 7.21
N GLY A 154 14.91 -7.83 7.73
CA GLY A 154 16.21 -7.25 7.38
C GLY A 154 16.20 -6.17 6.30
N TYR A 155 15.05 -5.55 6.02
CA TYR A 155 14.84 -4.55 4.96
C TYR A 155 14.50 -3.14 5.48
#